data_AF-A0A534M6G2-F1
#
_entry.id   AF-A0A534M6G2-F1
#
_cell.length_a   1.000
_cell.length_b   1.000
_cell.length_c   1.000
_cell.angle_alpha   90.00
_cell.angle_beta   90.00
_cell.angle_gamma   90.00
#
_symmetry.space_group_name_H-M   'P 1'
#
loop_
_entity.id
_entity.type
_entity.pdbx_description
1 polymer ?
#
loop_
_entity_poly.entity_id
_entity_poly.type
_entity_poly.pdbx_seq_one_letter_code
_entity_poly.pdbx_strand_id
1 'polypeptide(L)'
;MAVGGGIRSAASAYVRARKRIPTWAIKPLRRIRTRLRIKLLHCFCADWVNPAFATCPPKYTAQFLSPAVIRNFAKDPNCDMTEDFLVEALSKGDECFGILDGRTLAAYSWYASQPTRIRPRDLMMQIDGRYVYMYKGFTSDAYRGQRLHAIGKTLALQTYMSRGFRGIISYVEFDNAESLKSTRRMGARLVGSIFILGVFGHYLIYRTRGCRKFGVRITRPRPGSDAPSTDTPSPLKFE
;
A
#
# COMPACT_ATOMS: atom_id res chain seq x y z
N MET A 1 12.42 45.59 32.70
CA MET A 1 11.49 44.78 33.53
C MET A 1 10.11 45.41 33.39
N ALA A 2 9.00 44.75 33.06
CA ALA A 2 8.62 43.35 33.12
C ALA A 2 7.58 43.03 32.02
N VAL A 3 7.80 41.94 31.27
CA VAL A 3 6.80 41.32 30.37
C VAL A 3 6.67 39.87 30.83
N GLY A 4 5.69 39.56 31.68
CA GLY A 4 5.59 38.23 32.29
C GLY A 4 4.22 37.83 32.86
N GLY A 5 3.16 38.64 32.67
CA GLY A 5 1.85 38.41 33.28
C GLY A 5 0.86 37.57 32.47
N GLY A 6 0.90 37.65 31.13
CA GLY A 6 -0.17 37.09 30.27
C GLY A 6 -0.15 35.57 30.09
N ILE A 7 1.05 34.96 30.01
CA ILE A 7 1.20 33.53 29.67
C ILE A 7 0.82 32.62 30.85
N ARG A 8 1.00 33.08 32.10
CA ARG A 8 0.62 32.32 33.30
C ARG A 8 -0.90 32.19 33.47
N SER A 9 -1.68 33.15 32.96
CA SER A 9 -3.15 33.14 33.06
C SER A 9 -3.78 32.04 32.18
N ALA A 10 -3.37 31.95 30.91
CA ALA A 10 -3.90 30.96 29.96
C ALA A 10 -3.53 29.51 30.35
N ALA A 11 -2.30 29.27 30.83
CA ALA A 11 -1.88 27.96 31.32
C ALA A 11 -2.67 27.54 32.57
N SER A 12 -2.96 28.47 33.48
CA SER A 12 -3.77 28.18 34.68
C SER A 12 -5.25 27.93 34.39
N ALA A 13 -5.78 28.54 33.32
CA ALA A 13 -7.13 28.31 32.82
C ALA A 13 -7.25 26.93 32.14
N TYR A 14 -6.24 26.53 31.36
CA TYR A 14 -6.17 25.21 30.73
C TYR A 14 -6.06 24.07 31.75
N VAL A 15 -5.28 24.27 32.82
CA VAL A 15 -5.13 23.31 33.92
C VAL A 15 -6.40 23.21 34.79
N ARG A 16 -7.15 24.31 34.98
CA ARG A 16 -8.44 24.30 35.69
C ARG A 16 -9.57 23.69 34.87
N ALA A 17 -9.62 23.92 33.56
CA ALA A 17 -10.60 23.32 32.67
C ALA A 17 -10.46 21.77 32.57
N ARG A 18 -9.24 21.26 32.75
CA ARG A 18 -8.94 19.81 32.72
C ARG A 18 -9.53 19.04 33.92
N LYS A 19 -10.04 19.71 34.96
CA LYS A 19 -10.62 19.07 36.17
C LYS A 19 -12.15 18.84 36.14
N ARG A 20 -12.84 18.99 34.99
CA ARG A 20 -14.29 18.77 34.92
C ARG A 20 -14.77 18.02 33.67
N ILE A 21 -13.95 17.17 33.06
CA ILE A 21 -14.46 16.23 32.05
C ILE A 21 -14.69 14.89 32.77
N PRO A 22 -15.95 14.47 32.97
CA PRO A 22 -16.22 13.22 33.65
C PRO A 22 -15.58 12.05 32.90
N THR A 23 -14.98 11.12 33.62
CA THR A 23 -14.35 9.93 33.03
C THR A 23 -15.32 9.11 32.17
N TRP A 24 -16.63 9.16 32.45
CA TRP A 24 -17.68 8.56 31.62
C TRP A 24 -17.85 9.23 30.24
N ALA A 25 -17.54 10.52 30.10
CA ALA A 25 -17.58 11.24 28.83
C ALA A 25 -16.31 11.01 27.98
N ILE A 26 -15.16 10.76 28.63
CA ILE A 26 -13.87 10.52 27.94
C ILE A 26 -13.76 9.07 27.45
N LYS A 27 -14.34 8.09 28.16
CA LYS A 27 -14.32 6.67 27.75
C LYS A 27 -14.90 6.42 26.33
N PRO A 28 -16.08 6.94 25.94
CA PRO A 28 -16.60 6.79 24.59
C PRO A 28 -15.73 7.52 23.56
N LEU A 29 -15.21 8.71 23.87
CA LEU A 29 -14.26 9.43 23.01
C LEU A 29 -12.95 8.64 22.78
N ARG A 30 -12.42 7.99 23.82
CA ARG A 30 -11.25 7.09 23.69
C ARG A 30 -11.59 5.87 22.83
N ARG A 31 -12.76 5.26 23.01
CA ARG A 31 -13.23 4.13 22.17
C ARG A 31 -13.44 4.53 20.71
N ILE A 32 -13.94 5.74 20.46
CA ILE A 32 -14.08 6.28 19.10
C ILE A 32 -12.69 6.51 18.50
N ARG A 33 -11.77 7.13 19.25
CA ARG A 33 -10.40 7.38 18.76
C ARG A 33 -9.63 6.09 18.45
N THR A 34 -9.74 5.05 19.27
CA THR A 34 -9.08 3.76 19.00
C THR A 34 -9.67 3.00 17.82
N ARG A 35 -10.89 3.37 17.38
CA ARG A 35 -11.57 2.79 16.21
C ARG A 35 -11.57 3.71 14.99
N LEU A 36 -11.11 4.95 15.13
CA LEU A 36 -10.97 5.92 14.06
C LEU A 36 -9.79 5.52 13.19
N ARG A 37 -10.06 5.27 11.91
CA ARG A 37 -9.04 4.98 10.89
C ARG A 37 -9.03 6.13 9.91
N ILE A 38 -7.92 6.87 9.84
CA ILE A 38 -7.74 7.92 8.84
C ILE A 38 -6.57 7.49 7.96
N LYS A 39 -6.80 7.44 6.64
CA LYS A 39 -5.74 7.24 5.66
C LYS A 39 -5.84 8.26 4.54
N LEU A 40 -4.69 8.82 4.19
CA LEU A 40 -4.49 9.62 2.99
C LEU A 40 -3.54 8.86 2.07
N LEU A 41 -4.04 8.47 0.92
CA LEU A 41 -3.28 7.74 -0.10
C LEU A 41 -3.08 8.64 -1.31
N HIS A 42 -1.84 8.80 -1.75
CA HIS A 42 -1.49 9.46 -2.99
C HIS A 42 -1.44 8.44 -4.13
N CYS A 43 -2.22 8.67 -5.18
CA CYS A 43 -2.23 7.84 -6.38
C CYS A 43 -1.23 8.39 -7.39
N PHE A 44 -0.40 7.52 -7.94
CA PHE A 44 0.59 7.84 -8.95
C PHE A 44 0.35 7.03 -10.22
N CYS A 45 0.68 7.64 -11.36
CA CYS A 45 0.68 6.98 -12.66
C CYS A 45 2.10 7.01 -13.24
N ALA A 46 2.59 5.85 -13.64
CA ALA A 46 3.76 5.71 -14.48
C ALA A 46 3.28 5.23 -15.86
N ASP A 47 3.30 6.13 -16.83
CA ASP A 47 2.86 5.95 -18.22
C ASP A 47 4.00 6.22 -19.22
N TRP A 48 5.22 6.36 -18.70
CA TRP A 48 6.42 6.60 -19.49
C TRP A 48 7.59 5.77 -18.94
N VAL A 49 8.32 5.11 -19.85
CA VAL A 49 9.51 4.31 -19.52
C VAL A 49 10.69 5.25 -19.34
N ASN A 50 11.21 5.34 -18.11
CA ASN A 50 12.36 6.16 -17.82
C ASN A 50 13.66 5.48 -18.29
N PRO A 51 14.40 6.03 -19.28
CA PRO A 51 15.61 5.40 -19.81
C PRO A 51 16.68 5.13 -18.75
N ALA A 52 16.73 5.94 -17.68
CA ALA A 52 17.68 5.76 -16.58
C ALA A 52 17.49 4.44 -15.79
N PHE A 53 16.33 3.79 -15.95
CA PHE A 53 15.97 2.55 -15.26
C PHE A 53 15.48 1.46 -16.23
N ALA A 54 15.61 1.68 -17.54
CA ALA A 54 15.10 0.78 -18.57
C ALA A 54 16.01 -0.44 -18.83
N THR A 55 17.16 -0.51 -18.16
CA THR A 55 18.12 -1.61 -18.32
C THR A 55 18.41 -2.24 -16.96
N CYS A 56 18.36 -3.57 -16.91
CA CYS A 56 18.79 -4.33 -15.75
C CYS A 56 20.33 -4.41 -15.72
N PRO A 57 21.00 -4.16 -14.58
CA PRO A 57 22.44 -4.37 -14.47
C PRO A 57 22.80 -5.83 -14.78
N PRO A 58 23.92 -6.13 -15.46
CA PRO A 58 24.25 -7.48 -15.93
C PRO A 58 24.33 -8.56 -14.85
N LYS A 59 24.62 -8.15 -13.61
CA LYS A 59 24.63 -9.05 -12.44
C LYS A 59 23.25 -9.67 -12.15
N TYR A 60 22.18 -8.97 -12.52
CA TYR A 60 20.82 -9.33 -12.14
C TYR A 60 20.02 -9.87 -13.31
N THR A 61 19.08 -10.76 -13.00
CA THR A 61 18.05 -11.22 -13.94
C THR A 61 16.70 -10.66 -13.53
N ALA A 62 16.03 -9.94 -14.41
CA ALA A 62 14.72 -9.33 -14.15
C ALA A 62 13.64 -9.97 -15.02
N GLN A 63 12.59 -10.51 -14.41
CA GLN A 63 11.52 -11.21 -15.12
C GLN A 63 10.24 -11.34 -14.30
N PHE A 64 9.13 -11.66 -14.97
CA PHE A 64 7.94 -12.17 -14.29
C PHE A 64 8.22 -13.59 -13.77
N LEU A 65 7.91 -13.83 -12.50
CA LEU A 65 8.15 -15.10 -11.83
C LEU A 65 6.95 -16.03 -12.03
N SER A 66 7.22 -17.32 -12.26
CA SER A 66 6.16 -18.33 -12.31
C SER A 66 5.60 -18.62 -10.92
N PRO A 67 4.34 -19.11 -10.80
CA PRO A 67 3.75 -19.48 -9.51
C PRO A 67 4.59 -20.49 -8.72
N ALA A 68 5.28 -21.42 -9.40
CA ALA A 68 6.16 -22.39 -8.75
C ALA A 68 7.40 -21.71 -8.14
N VAL A 69 8.02 -20.77 -8.87
CA VAL A 69 9.18 -20.01 -8.39
C VAL A 69 8.80 -19.11 -7.22
N ILE A 70 7.65 -18.44 -7.30
CA ILE A 70 7.13 -17.58 -6.22
C ILE A 70 6.94 -18.40 -4.93
N ARG A 71 6.27 -19.55 -5.01
CA ARG A 71 6.06 -20.43 -3.85
C ARG A 71 7.38 -20.91 -3.25
N ASN A 72 8.40 -21.15 -4.07
CA ASN A 72 9.70 -21.52 -3.55
C ASN A 72 10.38 -20.39 -2.76
N PHE A 73 10.31 -19.15 -3.26
CA PHE A 73 10.84 -17.99 -2.52
C PHE A 73 10.07 -17.68 -1.24
N ALA A 74 8.76 -17.93 -1.22
CA ALA A 74 7.93 -17.70 -0.05
C ALA A 74 8.23 -18.64 1.13
N LYS A 75 8.94 -19.74 0.90
CA LYS A 75 9.45 -20.60 1.98
C LYS A 75 10.48 -19.87 2.86
N ASP A 76 11.16 -18.86 2.31
CA ASP A 76 12.02 -17.97 3.08
C ASP A 76 11.17 -16.85 3.72
N PRO A 77 11.03 -16.82 5.06
CA PRO A 77 10.24 -15.80 5.74
C PRO A 77 10.76 -14.37 5.49
N ASN A 78 12.04 -14.20 5.11
CA ASN A 78 12.61 -12.89 4.80
C ASN A 78 12.06 -12.29 3.50
N CYS A 79 11.43 -13.09 2.64
CA CYS A 79 10.82 -12.61 1.41
C CYS A 79 9.46 -11.93 1.64
N ASP A 80 8.92 -11.90 2.86
CA ASP A 80 7.65 -11.24 3.20
C ASP A 80 6.47 -11.71 2.31
N MET A 81 6.38 -13.01 2.01
CA MET A 81 5.26 -13.60 1.24
C MET A 81 4.56 -14.68 2.07
N THR A 82 3.45 -14.32 2.72
CA THR A 82 2.66 -15.30 3.49
C THR A 82 1.83 -16.19 2.56
N GLU A 83 1.55 -17.43 2.98
CA GLU A 83 0.75 -18.36 2.16
C GLU A 83 -0.63 -17.80 1.79
N ASP A 84 -1.36 -17.24 2.76
CA ASP A 84 -2.67 -16.60 2.51
C ASP A 84 -2.63 -15.53 1.41
N PHE A 85 -1.52 -14.77 1.38
CA PHE A 85 -1.33 -13.72 0.40
C PHE A 85 -1.09 -14.30 -1.00
N LEU A 86 -0.31 -15.39 -1.10
CA LEU A 86 -0.06 -16.05 -2.36
C LEU A 86 -1.30 -16.74 -2.90
N VAL A 87 -2.07 -17.42 -2.04
CA VAL A 87 -3.34 -18.03 -2.43
C VAL A 87 -4.26 -16.97 -3.03
N GLU A 88 -4.46 -15.85 -2.33
CA GLU A 88 -5.28 -14.75 -2.84
C GLU A 88 -4.72 -14.18 -4.16
N ALA A 89 -3.45 -13.79 -4.20
CA ALA A 89 -2.85 -13.12 -5.34
C ALA A 89 -2.85 -14.02 -6.60
N LEU A 90 -2.39 -15.27 -6.45
CA LEU A 90 -2.30 -16.21 -7.56
C LEU A 90 -3.68 -16.67 -8.06
N SER A 91 -4.68 -16.82 -7.17
CA SER A 91 -6.04 -17.20 -7.58
C SER A 91 -6.70 -16.18 -8.50
N LYS A 92 -6.36 -14.91 -8.35
CA LYS A 92 -6.84 -13.79 -9.20
C LYS A 92 -6.01 -13.59 -10.46
N GLY A 93 -4.89 -14.31 -10.60
CA GLY A 93 -3.94 -14.11 -11.69
C GLY A 93 -3.06 -12.87 -11.52
N ASP A 94 -2.81 -12.42 -10.29
CA ASP A 94 -1.85 -11.33 -10.05
C ASP A 94 -0.44 -11.80 -10.43
N GLU A 95 0.31 -10.94 -11.11
CA GLU A 95 1.66 -11.24 -11.61
C GLU A 95 2.72 -10.65 -10.67
N CYS A 96 3.80 -11.38 -10.46
CA CYS A 96 4.95 -10.93 -9.66
C CYS A 96 6.17 -10.71 -10.55
N PHE A 97 6.70 -9.49 -10.57
CA PHE A 97 7.95 -9.18 -11.25
C PHE A 97 9.10 -9.21 -10.24
N GLY A 98 10.10 -10.04 -10.50
CA GLY A 98 11.25 -10.26 -9.62
C GLY A 98 12.57 -9.81 -10.26
N ILE A 99 13.51 -9.41 -9.42
CA ILE A 99 14.93 -9.23 -9.74
C ILE A 99 15.72 -10.25 -8.92
N LEU A 100 16.50 -11.07 -9.63
CA LEU A 100 17.26 -12.18 -9.08
C LEU A 100 18.76 -11.89 -9.16
N ASP A 101 19.48 -12.25 -8.10
CA ASP A 101 20.93 -12.37 -8.04
C ASP A 101 21.28 -13.86 -7.96
N GLY A 102 21.43 -14.50 -9.12
CA GLY A 102 21.50 -15.96 -9.22
C GLY A 102 20.23 -16.63 -8.66
N ARG A 103 20.37 -17.30 -7.50
CA ARG A 103 19.25 -17.99 -6.82
C ARG A 103 18.57 -17.13 -5.74
N THR A 104 19.03 -15.91 -5.51
CA THR A 104 18.51 -15.04 -4.44
C THR A 104 17.50 -14.03 -5.01
N LEU A 105 16.36 -13.87 -4.34
CA LEU A 105 15.38 -12.84 -4.67
C LEU A 105 15.82 -11.49 -4.09
N ALA A 106 16.38 -10.62 -4.94
CA ALA A 106 16.91 -9.33 -4.52
C ALA A 106 15.79 -8.28 -4.34
N ALA A 107 14.80 -8.28 -5.24
CA ALA A 107 13.64 -7.39 -5.17
C ALA A 107 12.45 -8.00 -5.90
N TYR A 108 11.23 -7.58 -5.53
CA TYR A 108 10.03 -7.92 -6.28
C TYR A 108 8.93 -6.86 -6.15
N SER A 109 7.94 -6.95 -7.03
CA SER A 109 6.72 -6.17 -6.96
C SER A 109 5.54 -6.93 -7.56
N TRP A 110 4.36 -6.71 -7.00
CA TRP A 110 3.13 -7.37 -7.42
C TRP A 110 2.24 -6.45 -8.26
N TYR A 111 1.52 -7.06 -9.19
CA TYR A 111 0.73 -6.37 -10.19
C TYR A 111 -0.62 -7.06 -10.38
N ALA A 112 -1.69 -6.28 -10.29
CA ALA A 112 -3.05 -6.77 -10.40
C ALA A 112 -3.81 -6.05 -11.51
N SER A 113 -4.55 -6.82 -12.31
CA SER A 113 -5.56 -6.32 -13.24
C SER A 113 -6.98 -6.40 -12.64
N GLN A 114 -7.15 -7.17 -11.56
CA GLN A 114 -8.41 -7.39 -10.87
C GLN A 114 -8.50 -6.59 -9.56
N PRO A 115 -9.71 -6.42 -8.98
CA PRO A 115 -9.87 -5.81 -7.67
C PRO A 115 -8.94 -6.44 -6.63
N THR A 116 -8.20 -5.59 -5.93
CA THR A 116 -7.14 -6.01 -5.00
C THR A 116 -7.38 -5.48 -3.61
N ARG A 117 -7.21 -6.32 -2.60
CA ARG A 117 -7.37 -5.96 -1.20
C ARG A 117 -6.34 -4.91 -0.80
N ILE A 118 -6.80 -3.86 -0.15
CA ILE A 118 -5.93 -2.80 0.40
C ILE A 118 -5.99 -2.82 1.92
N ARG A 119 -5.26 -1.92 2.58
CA ARG A 119 -5.44 -1.69 4.02
C ARG A 119 -6.40 -0.51 4.21
N PRO A 120 -7.48 -0.65 5.02
CA PRO A 120 -7.86 -1.84 5.82
C PRO A 120 -8.41 -3.02 4.99
N ARG A 121 -8.27 -4.27 5.50
CA ARG A 121 -8.47 -5.55 4.76
C ARG A 121 -9.89 -5.76 4.20
N ASP A 122 -10.87 -5.04 4.72
CA ASP A 122 -12.27 -5.05 4.29
C ASP A 122 -12.54 -4.08 3.13
N LEU A 123 -11.49 -3.52 2.52
CA LEU A 123 -11.57 -2.68 1.33
C LEU A 123 -10.82 -3.31 0.15
N MET A 124 -11.44 -3.20 -1.03
CA MET A 124 -10.91 -3.60 -2.31
C MET A 124 -10.70 -2.35 -3.16
N MET A 125 -9.53 -2.22 -3.78
CA MET A 125 -9.25 -1.23 -4.80
C MET A 125 -9.39 -1.83 -6.19
N GLN A 126 -10.09 -1.12 -7.05
CA GLN A 126 -10.18 -1.39 -8.49
C GLN A 126 -9.66 -0.16 -9.23
N ILE A 127 -9.02 -0.39 -10.38
CA ILE A 127 -8.61 0.65 -11.32
C ILE A 127 -9.23 0.39 -12.69
N ASP A 128 -9.10 1.34 -13.59
CA ASP A 128 -9.46 1.15 -15.00
C ASP A 128 -8.60 0.03 -15.63
N GLY A 129 -9.24 -0.93 -16.32
CA GLY A 129 -8.58 -2.11 -16.88
C GLY A 129 -7.56 -1.82 -18.00
N ARG A 130 -7.45 -0.57 -18.47
CA ARG A 130 -6.38 -0.13 -19.37
C ARG A 130 -5.06 0.10 -18.65
N TYR A 131 -5.04 0.03 -17.32
CA TYR A 131 -3.86 0.17 -16.48
C TYR A 131 -3.71 -1.08 -15.61
N VAL A 132 -2.51 -1.30 -15.09
CA VAL A 132 -2.24 -2.34 -14.10
C VAL A 132 -1.95 -1.71 -12.74
N TYR A 133 -2.44 -2.33 -11.67
CA TYR A 133 -2.23 -1.83 -10.31
C TYR A 133 -0.98 -2.47 -9.71
N MET A 134 0.05 -1.67 -9.43
CA MET A 134 1.21 -2.12 -8.68
C MET A 134 1.00 -1.95 -7.19
N TYR A 135 1.25 -3.04 -6.46
CA TYR A 135 1.20 -3.12 -5.01
C TYR A 135 2.35 -3.97 -4.47
N LYS A 136 2.54 -3.91 -3.15
CA LYS A 136 3.56 -4.68 -2.41
C LYS A 136 4.91 -4.77 -3.13
N GLY A 137 5.69 -3.69 -3.02
CA GLY A 137 7.09 -3.69 -3.42
C GLY A 137 7.99 -4.14 -2.28
N PHE A 138 9.00 -4.92 -2.61
CA PHE A 138 10.01 -5.40 -1.66
C PHE A 138 11.41 -5.29 -2.26
N THR A 139 12.39 -5.01 -1.42
CA THR A 139 13.81 -5.11 -1.75
C THR A 139 14.51 -5.62 -0.51
N SER A 140 15.22 -6.74 -0.65
CA SER A 140 15.98 -7.33 0.45
C SER A 140 17.03 -6.33 0.96
N ASP A 141 17.30 -6.36 2.26
CA ASP A 141 18.12 -5.36 2.95
C ASP A 141 19.55 -5.28 2.37
N ALA A 142 20.12 -6.43 1.99
CA ALA A 142 21.43 -6.51 1.34
C ALA A 142 21.49 -5.81 -0.03
N TYR A 143 20.33 -5.53 -0.64
CA TYR A 143 20.20 -4.97 -1.98
C TYR A 143 19.64 -3.53 -2.00
N ARG A 144 19.34 -2.95 -0.83
CA ARG A 144 18.86 -1.57 -0.73
C ARG A 144 19.92 -0.59 -1.24
N GLY A 145 19.47 0.59 -1.68
CA GLY A 145 20.34 1.63 -2.25
C GLY A 145 20.74 1.41 -3.71
N GLN A 146 20.60 0.19 -4.25
CA GLN A 146 20.98 -0.16 -5.63
C GLN A 146 19.91 0.15 -6.68
N ARG A 147 18.82 0.83 -6.28
CA ARG A 147 17.71 1.25 -7.15
C ARG A 147 16.95 0.09 -7.83
N LEU A 148 17.09 -1.14 -7.34
CA LEU A 148 16.42 -2.33 -7.92
C LEU A 148 14.91 -2.18 -8.00
N HIS A 149 14.26 -1.58 -6.99
CA HIS A 149 12.82 -1.30 -7.05
C HIS A 149 12.43 -0.41 -8.24
N ALA A 150 13.24 0.59 -8.57
CA ALA A 150 12.96 1.49 -9.68
C ALA A 150 13.19 0.82 -11.04
N ILE A 151 14.26 0.04 -11.14
CA ILE A 151 14.58 -0.78 -12.32
C ILE A 151 13.46 -1.80 -12.57
N GLY A 152 13.10 -2.58 -11.56
CA GLY A 152 12.08 -3.62 -11.67
C GLY A 152 10.72 -3.06 -12.09
N LYS A 153 10.30 -1.94 -11.49
CA LYS A 153 9.06 -1.26 -11.90
C LYS A 153 9.09 -0.75 -13.33
N THR A 154 10.22 -0.23 -13.79
CA THR A 154 10.37 0.31 -15.15
C THR A 154 10.37 -0.81 -16.19
N LEU A 155 11.02 -1.93 -15.91
CA LEU A 155 11.01 -3.11 -16.78
C LEU A 155 9.63 -3.77 -16.83
N ALA A 156 8.94 -3.87 -15.69
CA ALA A 156 7.55 -4.30 -15.65
C ALA A 156 6.65 -3.35 -16.45
N LEU A 157 6.82 -2.01 -16.29
CA LEU A 157 6.08 -1.01 -17.05
C LEU A 157 6.24 -1.23 -18.55
N GLN A 158 7.48 -1.38 -19.02
CA GLN A 158 7.78 -1.61 -20.43
C GLN A 158 7.08 -2.87 -20.95
N THR A 159 7.08 -3.95 -20.15
CA THR A 159 6.40 -5.20 -20.51
C THR A 159 4.88 -5.05 -20.55
N TYR A 160 4.28 -4.30 -19.61
CA TYR A 160 2.84 -4.04 -19.65
C TYR A 160 2.46 -3.13 -20.82
N MET A 161 3.27 -2.12 -21.13
CA MET A 161 3.04 -1.25 -22.28
C MET A 161 3.12 -2.02 -23.60
N SER A 162 4.05 -2.98 -23.74
CA SER A 162 4.09 -3.85 -24.93
C SER A 162 2.89 -4.79 -25.03
N ARG A 163 2.25 -5.13 -23.89
CA ARG A 163 0.97 -5.85 -23.83
C ARG A 163 -0.27 -4.96 -24.05
N GLY A 164 -0.08 -3.67 -24.35
CA GLY A 164 -1.18 -2.73 -24.66
C GLY A 164 -1.75 -1.96 -23.46
N PHE A 165 -1.18 -2.11 -22.26
CA PHE A 165 -1.57 -1.28 -21.11
C PHE A 165 -1.05 0.15 -21.27
N ARG A 166 -1.81 1.12 -20.75
CA ARG A 166 -1.47 2.55 -20.76
C ARG A 166 -0.47 2.94 -19.67
N GLY A 167 -0.21 2.05 -18.72
CA GLY A 167 0.76 2.27 -17.66
C GLY A 167 0.42 1.55 -16.36
N ILE A 168 1.18 1.89 -15.33
CA ILE A 168 1.03 1.38 -13.97
C ILE A 168 0.41 2.46 -13.07
N ILE A 169 -0.62 2.08 -12.33
CA ILE A 169 -1.14 2.86 -11.20
C ILE A 169 -0.59 2.27 -9.91
N SER A 170 -0.22 3.12 -8.96
CA SER A 170 0.11 2.72 -7.60
C SER A 170 -0.45 3.73 -6.61
N TYR A 171 -0.60 3.34 -5.35
CA TYR A 171 -0.80 4.30 -4.27
C TYR A 171 0.32 4.22 -3.25
N VAL A 172 0.57 5.33 -2.58
CA VAL A 172 1.52 5.45 -1.48
C VAL A 172 0.82 6.17 -0.33
N GLU A 173 0.97 5.66 0.89
CA GLU A 173 0.48 6.38 2.08
C GLU A 173 1.23 7.71 2.23
N PHE A 174 0.51 8.77 2.59
CA PHE A 174 1.07 10.13 2.64
C PHE A 174 2.30 10.26 3.54
N ASP A 175 2.35 9.50 4.63
CA ASP A 175 3.43 9.48 5.60
C ASP A 175 4.62 8.59 5.19
N ASN A 176 4.51 7.83 4.09
CA ASN A 176 5.60 7.00 3.58
C ASN A 176 6.55 7.80 2.68
N ALA A 177 7.40 8.61 3.33
CA ALA A 177 8.34 9.51 2.66
C ALA A 177 9.30 8.78 1.70
N GLU A 178 9.75 7.57 2.05
CA GLU A 178 10.67 6.79 1.22
C GLU A 178 10.02 6.33 -0.10
N SER A 179 8.80 5.81 -0.02
CA SER A 179 8.04 5.38 -1.19
C SER A 179 7.64 6.57 -2.07
N LEU A 180 7.34 7.72 -1.47
CA LEU A 180 7.07 8.95 -2.21
C LEU A 180 8.31 9.43 -2.99
N LYS A 181 9.49 9.44 -2.34
CA LYS A 181 10.76 9.80 -2.99
C LYS A 181 11.08 8.84 -4.14
N SER A 182 10.95 7.53 -3.92
CA SER A 182 11.18 6.51 -4.95
C SER A 182 10.25 6.68 -6.14
N THR A 183 8.95 6.87 -5.89
CA THR A 183 7.92 7.02 -6.93
C THR A 183 8.16 8.25 -7.80
N ARG A 184 8.46 9.40 -7.17
CA ARG A 184 8.80 10.64 -7.90
C ARG A 184 10.07 10.48 -8.75
N ARG A 185 11.10 9.82 -8.23
CA ARG A 185 12.37 9.63 -8.96
C ARG A 185 12.21 8.81 -10.24
N MET A 186 11.27 7.87 -10.27
CA MET A 186 10.95 7.10 -11.48
C MET A 186 10.23 7.93 -12.55
N GLY A 187 9.79 9.16 -12.24
CA GLY A 187 9.00 9.98 -13.14
C GLY A 187 7.49 9.74 -13.03
N ALA A 188 7.04 8.95 -12.04
CA ALA A 188 5.61 8.75 -11.83
C ALA A 188 4.94 10.05 -11.35
N ARG A 189 3.89 10.45 -12.07
CA ARG A 189 3.14 11.67 -11.77
C ARG A 189 2.09 11.43 -10.70
N LEU A 190 1.96 12.36 -9.76
CA LEU A 190 0.84 12.36 -8.81
C LEU A 190 -0.44 12.67 -9.59
N VAL A 191 -1.39 11.74 -9.57
CA VAL A 191 -2.65 11.88 -10.31
C VAL A 191 -3.83 12.22 -9.42
N GLY A 192 -3.72 12.02 -8.11
CA GLY A 192 -4.78 12.36 -7.18
C GLY A 192 -4.57 11.74 -5.81
N SER A 193 -5.60 11.85 -4.99
CA SER A 193 -5.57 11.33 -3.61
C SER A 193 -6.87 10.62 -3.25
N ILE A 194 -6.77 9.68 -2.31
CA ILE A 194 -7.88 8.96 -1.70
C ILE A 194 -7.83 9.25 -0.19
N PHE A 195 -8.97 9.67 0.34
CA PHE A 195 -9.18 9.90 1.76
C PHE A 195 -10.13 8.81 2.25
N ILE A 196 -9.69 8.05 3.24
CA ILE A 196 -10.48 6.99 3.87
C ILE A 196 -10.64 7.35 5.33
N LEU A 197 -11.90 7.56 5.74
CA LEU A 197 -12.29 7.76 7.13
C LEU A 197 -13.14 6.57 7.57
N GLY A 198 -12.61 5.76 8.47
CA GLY A 198 -13.26 4.56 9.00
C GLY A 198 -13.66 4.74 10.46
N VAL A 199 -14.91 4.44 10.81
CA VAL A 199 -15.42 4.45 12.20
C VAL A 199 -16.41 3.30 12.37
N PHE A 200 -16.23 2.46 13.39
CA PHE A 200 -17.09 1.29 13.69
C PHE A 200 -17.36 0.36 12.49
N GLY A 201 -16.38 0.18 11.60
CA GLY A 201 -16.56 -0.67 10.41
C GLY A 201 -17.40 -0.02 9.30
N HIS A 202 -17.72 1.28 9.41
CA HIS A 202 -18.26 2.13 8.35
C HIS A 202 -17.13 2.97 7.73
N TYR A 203 -17.18 3.21 6.41
CA TYR A 203 -16.15 3.99 5.70
C TYR A 203 -16.78 5.12 4.91
N LEU A 204 -16.29 6.33 5.14
CA LEU A 204 -16.45 7.44 4.21
C LEU A 204 -15.20 7.51 3.33
N ILE A 205 -15.39 7.40 2.01
CA ILE A 205 -14.29 7.36 1.06
C ILE A 205 -14.46 8.50 0.05
N TYR A 206 -13.52 9.42 0.06
CA TYR A 206 -13.44 10.48 -0.92
C TYR A 206 -12.23 10.26 -1.83
N ARG A 207 -12.44 10.39 -3.14
CA ARG A 207 -11.40 10.24 -4.17
C ARG A 207 -11.39 11.51 -5.01
N THR A 208 -10.25 12.13 -5.24
CA THR A 208 -10.19 13.35 -6.05
C THR A 208 -10.57 13.08 -7.51
N ARG A 209 -10.89 14.13 -8.28
CA ARG A 209 -11.25 14.02 -9.71
C ARG A 209 -10.19 13.29 -10.51
N GLY A 210 -8.92 13.50 -10.19
CA GLY A 210 -7.81 12.84 -10.85
C GLY A 210 -7.83 11.32 -10.66
N CYS A 211 -8.01 10.81 -9.44
CA CYS A 211 -8.21 9.37 -9.20
C CYS A 211 -9.40 8.80 -9.99
N ARG A 212 -10.51 9.53 -10.07
CA ARG A 212 -11.70 9.09 -10.82
C ARG A 212 -11.41 8.91 -12.32
N LYS A 213 -10.53 9.72 -12.91
CA LYS A 213 -10.11 9.58 -14.33
C LYS A 213 -9.36 8.27 -14.60
N PHE A 214 -8.72 7.69 -13.60
CA PHE A 214 -8.02 6.39 -13.70
C PHE A 214 -8.88 5.21 -13.24
N GLY A 215 -10.20 5.42 -13.12
CA GLY A 215 -11.14 4.37 -12.69
C GLY A 215 -10.93 3.90 -11.25
N VAL A 216 -10.14 4.61 -10.44
CA VAL A 216 -9.86 4.23 -9.05
C VAL A 216 -11.16 4.17 -8.28
N ARG A 217 -11.56 2.99 -7.82
CA ARG A 217 -12.73 2.72 -6.98
C ARG A 217 -12.31 1.95 -5.75
N ILE A 218 -12.81 2.37 -4.60
CA ILE A 218 -12.68 1.60 -3.37
C ILE A 218 -14.06 1.08 -3.01
N THR A 219 -14.16 -0.23 -2.87
CA THR A 219 -15.40 -0.92 -2.53
C THR A 219 -15.15 -1.85 -1.35
N ARG A 220 -16.22 -2.35 -0.74
CA ARG A 220 -16.13 -3.48 0.17
C ARG A 220 -16.29 -4.76 -0.65
N PRO A 221 -15.63 -5.87 -0.27
CA PRO A 221 -16.01 -7.17 -0.79
C PRO A 221 -17.51 -7.37 -0.57
N ARG A 222 -18.24 -7.89 -1.56
CA ARG A 222 -19.61 -8.32 -1.32
C ARG A 222 -19.57 -9.48 -0.32
N PRO A 223 -20.44 -9.51 0.70
CA PRO A 223 -20.60 -10.72 1.52
C PRO A 223 -20.94 -11.88 0.57
N GLY A 224 -20.07 -12.90 0.50
CA GLY A 224 -20.32 -14.13 -0.27
C GLY A 224 -19.59 -14.30 -1.60
N SER A 225 -18.71 -13.40 -2.03
CA SER A 225 -17.83 -13.63 -3.20
C SER A 225 -16.37 -13.82 -2.75
N ASP A 226 -15.98 -15.09 -2.69
CA ASP A 226 -14.62 -15.68 -2.65
C ASP A 226 -13.84 -15.72 -1.31
N ALA A 227 -14.13 -16.74 -0.49
CA ALA A 227 -13.19 -17.80 -0.06
C ALA A 227 -13.89 -18.82 0.89
N PRO A 228 -13.42 -20.09 0.98
CA PRO A 228 -14.05 -21.14 1.77
C PRO A 228 -14.03 -20.81 3.26
N SER A 229 -15.15 -21.05 3.92
CA SER A 229 -15.24 -21.10 5.37
C SER A 229 -14.41 -22.28 5.90
N THR A 230 -13.21 -22.01 6.40
CA THR A 230 -12.67 -22.79 7.53
C THR A 230 -12.89 -21.96 8.77
N ASP A 231 -14.14 -22.01 9.25
CA ASP A 231 -14.45 -21.67 10.62
C ASP A 231 -13.99 -22.86 11.48
N THR A 232 -12.81 -22.71 12.08
CA THR A 232 -12.43 -23.51 13.24
C THR A 232 -11.75 -22.56 14.21
N PRO A 233 -12.41 -22.19 15.32
CA PRO A 233 -11.84 -21.25 16.28
C PRO A 233 -10.73 -21.96 17.05
N SER A 234 -9.47 -21.62 16.75
CA SER A 234 -8.34 -22.04 17.58
C SER A 234 -8.14 -21.00 18.70
N PRO A 235 -7.98 -21.43 19.97
CA PRO A 235 -8.22 -20.60 21.12
C PRO A 235 -7.08 -19.60 21.38
N LEU A 236 -7.49 -18.48 21.98
CA LEU A 236 -6.70 -17.47 22.67
C LEU A 236 -5.43 -18.03 23.33
N LYS A 237 -4.29 -17.37 23.09
CA LYS A 237 -3.25 -17.21 24.11
C LYS A 237 -2.84 -15.74 24.19
N PHE A 238 -3.04 -15.20 25.38
CA PHE A 238 -2.43 -13.98 25.88
C PHE A 238 -1.01 -14.33 26.33
N GLU A 239 -0.03 -13.54 25.89
CA GLU A 239 1.12 -13.08 26.69
C GLU A 239 1.44 -11.64 26.27
#